data_AF-A0A856MUA4-F1
#
_entry.id   AF-A0A856MUA4-F1
#
_cell.length_a   1.000
_cell.length_b   1.000
_cell.length_c   1.000
_cell.angle_alpha   90.00
_cell.angle_beta   90.00
_cell.angle_gamma   90.00
#
_symmetry.space_group_name_H-M   'P 1'
#
loop_
_entity.id
_entity.type
_entity.pdbx_description
1 polymer ?
#
loop_
_entity_poly.entity_id
_entity_poly.type
_entity_poly.pdbx_seq_one_letter_code
_entity_poly.pdbx_strand_id
1 'polypeptide(L)'
;MIFTRIELETKSLLELTALCNQYGLKAHDDPLLRASWSTVLLSFPHIAISQMQREVGLKYLGRDGIESLIVAYNALGLPTREQAALIKASSQGRTMPMPYKLEQHKLLALYEAKVNLDKAISLLSF
;
A
#
# COMPACT_ATOMS: atom_id res chain seq x y z
N MET A 1 -13.34 17.66 0.94
CA MET A 1 -13.68 16.94 -0.31
C MET A 1 -12.53 17.12 -1.29
N ILE A 2 -12.17 16.10 -2.06
CA ILE A 2 -11.06 16.17 -3.04
C ILE A 2 -11.42 17.04 -4.25
N PHE A 3 -12.69 17.05 -4.67
CA PHE A 3 -13.21 17.92 -5.72
C PHE A 3 -14.36 18.76 -5.18
N THR A 4 -14.54 19.97 -5.71
CA THR A 4 -15.72 20.79 -5.40
C THR A 4 -16.74 20.75 -6.53
N ARG A 5 -18.02 20.94 -6.21
CA ARG A 5 -19.07 20.99 -7.23
C ARG A 5 -18.81 22.10 -8.26
N ILE A 6 -18.40 23.29 -7.80
CA ILE A 6 -18.09 24.45 -8.65
C ILE A 6 -16.96 24.11 -9.64
N GLU A 7 -15.89 23.47 -9.16
CA GLU A 7 -14.77 23.05 -10.01
C GLU A 7 -15.18 22.06 -11.10
N LEU A 8 -16.09 21.13 -10.80
CA LEU A 8 -16.55 20.14 -11.77
C LEU A 8 -17.61 20.70 -12.72
N GLU A 9 -18.36 21.72 -12.31
CA GLU A 9 -19.35 22.40 -13.14
C GLU A 9 -18.72 23.20 -14.28
N THR A 10 -17.51 23.72 -14.10
CA THR A 10 -16.78 24.46 -15.14
C THR A 10 -16.06 23.57 -16.15
N LYS A 11 -15.96 22.25 -15.91
CA LYS A 11 -15.30 21.29 -16.80
C LYS A 11 -16.24 20.76 -17.88
N SER A 12 -15.70 20.61 -19.08
CA SER A 12 -16.34 19.93 -20.21
C SER A 12 -16.46 18.42 -19.96
N LEU A 13 -17.32 17.76 -20.76
CA LEU A 13 -17.46 16.30 -20.73
C LEU A 13 -16.11 15.59 -20.97
N LEU A 14 -15.34 16.05 -21.96
CA LEU A 14 -14.04 15.45 -22.29
C LEU A 14 -13.06 15.54 -21.13
N GLU A 15 -13.00 16.68 -20.45
CA GLU A 15 -12.13 16.88 -19.28
C GLU A 15 -12.57 16.02 -18.09
N LEU A 16 -13.86 15.88 -17.85
CA LEU A 16 -14.39 15.03 -16.77
C LEU A 16 -14.11 13.55 -17.04
N THR A 17 -14.27 13.09 -18.27
CA THR A 17 -13.94 11.73 -18.71
C THR A 17 -12.45 11.47 -18.55
N ALA A 18 -11.60 12.38 -19.02
CA ALA A 18 -10.15 12.26 -18.89
C ALA A 18 -9.72 12.17 -17.42
N LEU A 19 -10.32 13.00 -16.56
CA LEU A 19 -10.04 12.99 -15.12
C LEU A 19 -10.48 11.69 -14.45
N CYS A 20 -11.67 11.17 -14.78
CA CYS A 20 -12.11 9.87 -14.27
C CYS A 20 -11.17 8.74 -14.70
N ASN A 21 -10.79 8.72 -15.98
CA ASN A 21 -9.88 7.71 -16.51
C ASN A 21 -8.49 7.76 -15.85
N GLN A 22 -7.97 8.96 -15.54
CA GLN A 22 -6.71 9.12 -14.82
C GLN A 22 -6.74 8.42 -13.45
N TYR A 23 -7.89 8.42 -12.77
CA TYR A 23 -8.08 7.73 -11.49
C TYR A 23 -8.64 6.32 -11.62
N GLY A 24 -8.78 5.78 -12.84
CA GLY A 24 -9.33 4.45 -13.08
C GLY A 24 -10.83 4.31 -12.81
N LEU A 25 -11.55 5.43 -12.76
CA LEU A 25 -12.99 5.49 -12.50
C LEU A 25 -13.80 5.47 -13.81
N LYS A 26 -14.99 4.88 -13.77
CA LYS A 26 -15.95 4.85 -14.88
C LYS A 26 -17.19 5.68 -14.53
N ALA A 27 -17.91 6.15 -15.55
CA ALA A 27 -19.20 6.82 -15.37
C ALA A 27 -20.18 5.93 -14.58
N HIS A 28 -21.03 6.55 -13.77
CA HIS A 28 -22.01 5.82 -12.95
C HIS A 28 -23.07 5.13 -13.83
N ASP A 29 -23.65 5.91 -14.75
CA ASP A 29 -24.73 5.49 -15.64
C ASP A 29 -24.32 5.73 -17.10
N ASP A 30 -24.83 6.80 -17.71
CA ASP A 30 -24.61 7.15 -19.10
C ASP A 30 -23.30 7.92 -19.30
N PRO A 31 -22.32 7.36 -20.04
CA PRO A 31 -21.06 8.02 -20.36
C PRO A 31 -21.22 9.29 -21.22
N LEU A 32 -22.37 9.51 -21.85
CA LEU A 32 -22.67 10.71 -22.63
C LEU A 32 -23.14 11.87 -21.74
N LEU A 33 -23.56 11.59 -20.50
CA LEU A 33 -24.02 12.60 -19.56
C LEU A 33 -22.87 13.13 -18.71
N ARG A 34 -22.63 14.44 -18.80
CA ARG A 34 -21.66 15.17 -17.96
C ARG A 34 -21.88 14.91 -16.47
N ALA A 35 -23.15 14.89 -16.05
CA ALA A 35 -23.54 14.64 -14.67
C ALA A 35 -23.12 13.26 -14.14
N SER A 36 -23.08 12.23 -15.00
CA SER A 36 -22.68 10.88 -14.62
C SER A 36 -21.19 10.79 -14.28
N TRP A 37 -20.35 11.61 -14.92
CA TRP A 37 -18.92 11.73 -14.58
C TRP A 37 -18.69 12.61 -13.34
N SER A 38 -19.34 13.77 -13.27
CA SER A 38 -19.21 14.66 -12.10
C SER A 38 -19.68 13.99 -10.81
N THR A 39 -20.76 13.20 -10.87
CA THR A 39 -21.28 12.46 -9.70
C THR A 39 -20.27 11.45 -9.17
N VAL A 40 -19.56 10.74 -10.05
CA VAL A 40 -18.51 9.79 -9.65
C VAL A 40 -17.35 10.52 -8.97
N LEU A 41 -16.87 11.62 -9.56
CA LEU A 41 -15.78 12.43 -8.99
C LEU A 41 -16.13 13.02 -7.62
N LEU A 42 -17.39 13.41 -7.39
CA LEU A 42 -17.84 13.93 -6.10
C LEU A 42 -17.98 12.83 -5.03
N SER A 43 -18.39 11.62 -5.43
CA SER A 43 -18.79 10.57 -4.50
C SER A 43 -17.68 9.58 -4.17
N PHE A 44 -16.76 9.29 -5.09
CA PHE A 44 -15.77 8.21 -4.90
C PHE A 44 -14.93 8.34 -3.61
N PRO A 45 -14.52 9.53 -3.13
CA PRO A 45 -13.72 9.60 -1.91
C PRO A 45 -14.52 9.15 -0.68
N HIS A 46 -15.80 9.58 -0.60
CA HIS A 46 -16.68 9.18 0.49
C HIS A 46 -17.05 7.70 0.40
N ILE A 47 -17.27 7.19 -0.80
CA ILE A 47 -17.52 5.76 -1.03
C ILE A 47 -16.32 4.92 -0.58
N ALA A 48 -15.10 5.31 -0.96
CA ALA A 48 -13.88 4.59 -0.59
C ALA A 48 -13.68 4.54 0.93
N ILE A 49 -13.87 5.66 1.64
CA ILE A 49 -13.79 5.70 3.10
C ILE A 49 -14.91 4.88 3.75
N SER A 50 -16.14 4.96 3.24
CA SER A 50 -17.26 4.16 3.75
C SER A 50 -17.04 2.67 3.54
N GLN A 51 -16.48 2.26 2.39
CA GLN A 51 -16.11 0.87 2.11
C GLN A 51 -15.07 0.37 3.12
N MET A 52 -14.01 1.14 3.37
CA MET A 52 -13.01 0.80 4.40
C MET A 52 -13.64 0.64 5.78
N GLN A 53 -14.52 1.55 6.19
CA GLN A 53 -15.24 1.49 7.48
C GLN A 53 -16.18 0.29 7.59
N ARG A 54 -16.70 -0.20 6.46
CA ARG A 54 -17.58 -1.36 6.35
C ARG A 54 -16.83 -2.65 6.02
N GLU A 55 -15.51 -2.63 6.12
CA GLU A 55 -14.62 -3.77 5.85
C GLU A 55 -14.73 -4.35 4.42
N VAL A 56 -15.06 -3.51 3.45
CA VAL A 56 -15.09 -3.86 2.02
C VAL A 56 -13.77 -3.45 1.36
N GLY A 57 -13.10 -4.40 0.71
CA GLY A 57 -11.81 -4.15 0.06
C GLY A 57 -10.66 -4.08 1.05
N LEU A 58 -9.92 -2.96 1.09
CA LEU A 58 -8.88 -2.74 2.08
C LEU A 58 -9.53 -2.51 3.45
N LYS A 59 -9.25 -3.41 4.39
CA LYS A 59 -9.87 -3.42 5.72
C LYS A 59 -8.82 -3.27 6.82
N TYR A 60 -9.27 -2.75 7.96
CA TYR A 60 -8.46 -2.78 9.17
C TYR A 60 -8.26 -4.23 9.61
N LEU A 61 -7.03 -4.58 9.99
CA LEU A 61 -6.71 -5.94 10.41
C LEU A 61 -7.28 -6.27 11.80
N GLY A 62 -7.75 -5.27 12.53
CA GLY A 62 -8.13 -5.44 13.93
C GLY A 62 -6.92 -5.72 14.82
N ARG A 63 -7.19 -5.85 16.12
CA ARG A 63 -6.16 -6.16 17.12
C ARG A 63 -5.46 -7.48 16.82
N ASP A 64 -6.21 -8.53 16.52
CA ASP A 64 -5.68 -9.89 16.33
C ASP A 64 -4.74 -9.98 15.11
N GLY A 65 -5.07 -9.26 14.04
CA GLY A 65 -4.21 -9.21 12.87
C GLY A 65 -2.91 -8.44 13.14
N ILE A 66 -2.96 -7.34 13.89
CA ILE A 66 -1.74 -6.62 14.32
C ILE A 66 -0.90 -7.49 15.26
N GLU A 67 -1.52 -8.18 16.20
CA GLU A 67 -0.83 -9.10 17.11
C GLU A 67 -0.12 -10.22 16.33
N SER A 68 -0.77 -10.78 15.30
CA SER A 68 -0.17 -11.76 14.41
C SER A 68 1.08 -11.24 13.69
N LEU A 69 1.08 -9.97 13.26
CA LEU A 69 2.27 -9.33 12.68
C LEU A 69 3.39 -9.16 13.72
N ILE A 70 3.07 -8.76 14.95
CA ILE A 70 4.03 -8.62 16.05
C ILE A 70 4.66 -9.98 16.39
N VAL A 71 3.85 -11.03 16.46
CA VAL A 71 4.35 -12.40 16.69
C VAL A 71 5.33 -12.80 15.59
N ALA A 72 4.99 -12.58 14.32
CA ALA A 72 5.88 -12.86 13.19
C ALA A 72 7.18 -12.04 13.25
N TYR A 73 7.08 -10.74 13.56
CA TYR A 73 8.24 -9.86 13.71
C TYR A 73 9.18 -10.33 14.82
N ASN A 74 8.63 -10.73 15.97
CA ASN A 74 9.39 -11.22 17.11
C ASN A 74 10.06 -12.57 16.82
N ALA A 75 9.38 -13.46 16.09
CA ALA A 75 9.92 -14.77 15.71
C ALA A 75 11.19 -14.68 14.84
N LEU A 76 11.38 -13.58 14.09
CA LEU A 76 12.59 -13.34 13.29
C LEU A 76 13.83 -12.97 14.14
N GLY A 77 13.64 -12.66 15.43
CA GLY A 77 14.74 -12.31 16.34
C GLY A 77 15.48 -11.03 15.95
N LEU A 78 16.72 -10.90 16.41
CA LEU A 78 17.63 -9.80 16.06
C LEU A 78 18.90 -10.39 15.44
N PRO A 79 19.49 -9.74 14.41
CA PRO A 79 20.74 -10.19 13.85
C PRO A 79 21.85 -10.11 14.90
N THR A 80 22.68 -11.14 14.95
CA THR A 80 23.98 -11.10 15.63
C THR A 80 24.90 -10.07 14.98
N ARG A 81 26.04 -9.76 15.62
CA ARG A 81 27.02 -8.80 15.08
C ARG A 81 27.54 -9.23 13.71
N GLU A 82 27.81 -10.53 13.56
CA GLU A 82 28.30 -11.16 12.34
C GLU A 82 27.24 -11.13 11.23
N GLN A 83 25.99 -11.45 11.57
CA GLN A 83 24.87 -11.34 10.64
C GLN A 83 24.66 -9.90 10.18
N ALA A 84 24.69 -8.92 11.10
CA ALA A 84 24.55 -7.51 10.76
C ALA A 84 25.67 -7.02 9.82
N ALA A 85 26.91 -7.46 10.07
CA ALA A 85 28.04 -7.16 9.19
C ALA A 85 27.85 -7.78 7.78
N LEU A 86 27.41 -9.03 7.70
CA LEU A 86 27.14 -9.71 6.42
C LEU A 86 25.96 -9.08 5.67
N ILE A 87 24.89 -8.70 6.36
CA ILE A 87 23.75 -7.96 5.80
C ILE A 87 24.23 -6.64 5.20
N LYS A 88 25.05 -5.87 5.93
CA LYS A 88 25.63 -4.61 5.45
C LYS A 88 26.55 -4.82 4.23
N ALA A 89 27.35 -5.88 4.22
CA ALA A 89 28.15 -6.22 3.06
C ALA A 89 27.27 -6.58 1.84
N SER A 90 26.17 -7.31 2.08
CA SER A 90 25.21 -7.69 1.04
C SER A 90 24.51 -6.48 0.42
N SER A 91 24.10 -5.50 1.22
CA SER A 91 23.48 -4.26 0.72
C SER A 91 24.45 -3.37 -0.06
N GLN A 92 25.76 -3.58 0.11
CA GLN A 92 26.82 -2.96 -0.69
C GLN A 92 27.17 -3.76 -1.96
N GLY A 93 26.40 -4.80 -2.30
CA GLY A 93 26.62 -5.65 -3.47
C GLY A 93 27.71 -6.71 -3.29
N ARG A 94 28.27 -6.88 -2.07
CA ARG A 94 29.28 -7.92 -1.82
C ARG A 94 28.61 -9.27 -1.66
N THR A 95 29.13 -10.28 -2.35
CA THR A 95 28.57 -11.63 -2.37
C THR A 95 29.59 -12.66 -1.95
N MET A 96 29.18 -13.60 -1.10
CA MET A 96 29.95 -14.77 -0.70
C MET A 96 30.13 -15.73 -1.89
N PRO A 97 31.27 -16.43 -1.98
CA PRO A 97 31.41 -17.50 -2.96
C PRO A 97 30.49 -18.68 -2.63
N MET A 98 30.32 -19.58 -3.60
CA MET A 98 29.67 -20.86 -3.35
C MET A 98 30.47 -21.67 -2.30
N PRO A 99 29.82 -22.45 -1.43
CA PRO A 99 28.37 -22.73 -1.41
C PRO A 99 27.51 -21.65 -0.72
N TYR A 100 28.12 -20.72 0.02
CA TYR A 100 27.43 -19.83 0.97
C TYR A 100 26.63 -18.66 0.37
N LYS A 101 26.67 -18.48 -0.95
CA LYS A 101 25.93 -17.43 -1.65
C LYS A 101 24.41 -17.50 -1.37
N LEU A 102 23.86 -18.72 -1.33
CA LEU A 102 22.43 -18.91 -1.09
C LEU A 102 22.06 -18.53 0.34
N GLU A 103 22.86 -18.93 1.32
CA GLU A 103 22.66 -18.64 2.74
C GLU A 103 22.75 -17.14 3.02
N GLN A 104 23.68 -16.45 2.37
CA GLN A 104 23.77 -14.99 2.43
C GLN A 104 22.49 -14.32 1.91
N HIS A 105 21.97 -14.74 0.75
CA HIS A 105 20.72 -14.19 0.21
C HIS A 105 19.53 -14.48 1.14
N LYS A 106 19.46 -15.68 1.73
CA LYS A 106 18.43 -16.02 2.73
C LYS A 106 18.52 -15.12 3.95
N LEU A 107 19.74 -14.87 4.47
CA LEU A 107 19.94 -13.97 5.60
C LEU A 107 19.46 -12.55 5.30
N LEU A 108 19.81 -12.02 4.12
CA LEU A 108 19.36 -10.70 3.68
C LEU A 108 17.83 -10.64 3.58
N ALA A 109 17.21 -11.64 2.95
CA ALA A 109 15.76 -11.72 2.80
C ALA A 109 15.01 -11.79 4.14
N LEU A 110 15.54 -12.54 5.12
CA LEU A 110 14.96 -12.58 6.48
C LEU A 110 15.01 -11.21 7.15
N TYR A 111 16.13 -10.51 7.03
CA TYR A 111 16.27 -9.17 7.60
C TYR A 111 15.34 -8.16 6.92
N GLU A 112 15.26 -8.18 5.58
CA GLU A 112 14.34 -7.33 4.83
C GLU A 112 12.87 -7.61 5.16
N ALA A 113 12.49 -8.88 5.32
CA ALA A 113 11.16 -9.26 5.79
C ALA A 113 10.88 -8.67 7.17
N LYS A 114 11.85 -8.75 8.11
CA LYS A 114 11.71 -8.16 9.45
C LYS A 114 11.49 -6.64 9.38
N VAL A 115 12.29 -5.93 8.58
CA VAL A 115 12.15 -4.46 8.40
C VAL A 115 10.79 -4.10 7.80
N ASN A 116 10.31 -4.89 6.83
CA ASN A 116 8.99 -4.65 6.23
C ASN A 116 7.85 -4.92 7.22
N LEU A 117 7.97 -5.92 8.10
CA LEU A 117 7.01 -6.16 9.18
C LEU A 117 7.00 -4.99 10.18
N ASP A 118 8.16 -4.50 10.59
CA ASP A 118 8.28 -3.33 11.49
C ASP A 118 7.56 -2.11 10.92
N LYS A 119 7.78 -1.85 9.62
CA LYS A 119 7.12 -0.77 8.88
C LYS A 119 5.61 -0.98 8.82
N ALA A 120 5.15 -2.20 8.53
CA ALA A 120 3.73 -2.52 8.48
C ALA A 120 3.05 -2.33 9.84
N ILE A 121 3.66 -2.83 10.92
CA ILE A 121 3.17 -2.64 12.30
C ILE A 121 3.06 -1.15 12.63
N SER A 122 4.10 -0.38 12.33
CA SER A 122 4.12 1.07 12.59
C SER A 122 3.04 1.83 11.82
N LEU A 123 2.77 1.46 10.57
CA LEU A 123 1.73 2.08 9.74
C LEU A 123 0.30 1.73 10.17
N LEU A 124 0.12 0.58 10.83
CA LEU A 124 -1.19 0.04 11.21
C LEU A 124 -1.56 0.27 12.68
N SER A 125 -0.62 0.80 13.49
CA SER A 125 -0.81 1.04 14.93
C SER A 125 -1.48 2.40 15.23
N PHE A 126 -2.46 2.79 14.42
CA PHE A 126 -3.24 4.02 14.60
C PHE A 126 -4.44 3.85 15.56
#